data_AF-A0A7K4QN01-F1
#
_entry.id   AF-A0A7K4QN01-F1
#
_cell.length_a   1.000
_cell.length_b   1.000
_cell.length_c   1.000
_cell.angle_alpha   90.00
_cell.angle_beta   90.00
_cell.angle_gamma   90.00
#
_symmetry.space_group_name_H-M   'P 1'
#
loop_
_entity.id
_entity.type
_entity.pdbx_description
1 polymer ?
#
loop_
_entity_poly.entity_id
_entity_poly.type
_entity_poly.pdbx_seq_one_letter_code
_entity_poly.pdbx_strand_id
1 'polypeptide(L)'
;MTLTHSCNTPWADNWLVDTKEEKPVHHGLSAFGKMVVEEMNRLGMIVDLAHVSVDTMKVVLSISKAPVIFSHSSAYALCPHRRNVPDDVLRMVASTGSLVMVNFYNDYVTCKDTATLADVADHMDHVKKVAGAQFVGFGGDYDGVT
;
A
#
# COMPACT_ATOMS: atom_id res chain seq x y z
N MET A 1 -4.26 -11.46 -0.01
CA MET A 1 -4.69 -11.17 -1.39
C MET A 1 -4.54 -9.68 -1.61
N THR A 2 -3.78 -9.29 -2.63
CA THR A 2 -3.68 -7.89 -3.07
C THR A 2 -4.97 -7.49 -3.77
N LEU A 3 -5.58 -6.38 -3.36
CA LEU A 3 -6.96 -6.08 -3.79
C LEU A 3 -7.06 -5.66 -5.27
N THR A 4 -5.99 -5.09 -5.80
CA THR A 4 -5.84 -4.74 -7.21
C THR A 4 -4.42 -5.07 -7.66
N HIS A 5 -4.18 -5.04 -8.98
CA HIS A 5 -2.86 -4.78 -9.53
C HIS A 5 -2.91 -3.40 -10.20
N SER A 6 -2.28 -3.19 -11.34
CA SER A 6 -2.36 -1.95 -12.14
C SER A 6 -3.64 -1.85 -12.99
N CYS A 7 -4.78 -2.23 -12.43
CA CYS A 7 -6.10 -2.05 -13.05
C CYS A 7 -7.22 -2.06 -11.99
N ASN A 8 -8.29 -1.31 -12.25
CA ASN A 8 -9.49 -1.37 -11.42
C ASN A 8 -10.13 -2.75 -11.50
N THR A 9 -10.61 -3.25 -10.37
CA THR A 9 -11.51 -4.40 -10.35
C THR A 9 -12.96 -3.91 -10.24
N PRO A 10 -13.98 -4.76 -10.46
CA PRO A 10 -15.36 -4.41 -10.16
C PRO A 10 -15.64 -4.06 -8.68
N TRP A 11 -14.61 -4.13 -7.81
CA TRP A 11 -14.78 -4.04 -6.37
C TRP A 11 -13.74 -3.17 -5.64
N ALA A 12 -12.64 -2.77 -6.28
CA ALA A 12 -11.63 -1.87 -5.73
C ALA A 12 -10.95 -1.02 -6.82
N ASP A 13 -10.59 0.22 -6.45
CA ASP A 13 -9.84 1.15 -7.31
C ASP A 13 -8.31 0.99 -7.12
N ASN A 14 -7.56 1.07 -8.21
CA ASN A 14 -6.10 0.94 -8.21
C ASN A 14 -5.36 2.29 -8.23
N TRP A 15 -4.05 2.25 -8.01
CA TRP A 15 -3.15 3.40 -7.88
C TRP A 15 -3.12 4.35 -9.11
N LEU A 16 -3.44 3.87 -10.32
CA LEU A 16 -3.52 4.71 -11.53
C LEU A 16 -4.63 5.78 -11.44
N VAL A 17 -5.61 5.58 -10.57
CA VAL A 17 -6.61 6.61 -10.25
C VAL A 17 -5.97 7.85 -9.64
N ASP A 18 -4.90 7.67 -8.84
CA ASP A 18 -4.21 8.78 -8.17
C ASP A 18 -3.24 9.52 -9.11
N THR A 19 -2.91 8.95 -10.28
CA THR A 19 -2.19 9.65 -11.37
C THR A 19 -3.13 10.31 -12.37
N LYS A 20 -4.44 10.03 -12.30
CA LYS A 20 -5.48 10.42 -13.28
C LYS A 20 -5.39 9.69 -14.63
N GLU A 21 -4.60 8.62 -14.71
CA GLU A 21 -4.55 7.74 -15.89
C GLU A 21 -5.83 6.89 -15.98
N GLU A 22 -6.39 6.51 -14.83
CA GLU A 22 -7.72 5.90 -14.73
C GLU A 22 -8.69 6.80 -13.96
N LYS A 23 -9.99 6.63 -14.21
CA LYS A 23 -11.03 7.30 -13.44
C LYS A 23 -11.37 6.48 -12.20
N PRO A 24 -11.63 7.11 -11.04
CA PRO A 24 -12.18 6.41 -9.88
C PRO A 24 -13.53 5.80 -10.25
N VAL A 25 -13.74 4.53 -9.95
CA VAL A 25 -15.01 3.83 -10.20
C VAL A 25 -15.81 3.72 -8.90
N HIS A 26 -15.13 3.46 -7.79
CA HIS A 26 -15.77 3.17 -6.50
C HIS A 26 -15.46 4.19 -5.41
N HIS A 27 -14.50 5.09 -5.65
CA HIS A 27 -13.89 5.95 -4.63
C HIS A 27 -13.34 5.12 -3.45
N GLY A 28 -12.59 4.07 -3.80
CA GLY A 28 -11.95 3.16 -2.85
C GLY A 28 -12.43 1.71 -3.02
N LEU A 29 -13.61 1.39 -2.46
CA LEU A 29 -14.23 0.06 -2.56
C LEU A 29 -15.71 0.17 -2.92
N SER A 30 -16.18 -0.76 -3.75
CA SER A 30 -17.61 -0.92 -3.99
C SER A 30 -18.33 -1.51 -2.78
N ALA A 31 -19.67 -1.54 -2.77
CA ALA A 31 -20.43 -2.26 -1.75
C ALA A 31 -20.03 -3.74 -1.69
N PHE A 32 -19.76 -4.36 -2.85
CA PHE A 32 -19.24 -5.72 -2.92
C PHE A 32 -17.81 -5.82 -2.42
N GLY A 33 -16.94 -4.85 -2.71
CA GLY A 33 -15.57 -4.81 -2.20
C GLY A 33 -15.49 -4.79 -0.67
N LYS A 34 -16.42 -4.10 0.01
CA LYS A 34 -16.52 -4.15 1.47
C LYS A 34 -16.84 -5.58 1.97
N MET A 35 -17.76 -6.28 1.30
CA MET A 35 -18.07 -7.68 1.62
C MET A 35 -16.88 -8.61 1.35
N VAL A 36 -16.06 -8.33 0.32
CA VAL A 36 -14.81 -9.07 0.07
C VAL A 36 -13.86 -8.92 1.25
N VAL A 37 -13.63 -7.70 1.75
CA VAL A 37 -12.76 -7.46 2.93
C VAL A 37 -13.30 -8.15 4.18
N GLU A 38 -14.62 -8.09 4.42
CA GLU A 38 -15.27 -8.79 5.54
C GLU A 38 -15.08 -10.31 5.46
N GLU A 39 -15.22 -10.89 4.28
CA GLU A 39 -15.03 -12.32 4.06
C GLU A 39 -13.57 -12.74 4.22
N MET A 40 -12.62 -11.92 3.76
CA MET A 40 -11.20 -12.13 4.03
C MET A 40 -10.90 -12.14 5.54
N ASN A 41 -11.48 -11.20 6.29
CA ASN A 41 -11.37 -11.19 7.75
C ASN A 41 -11.99 -12.44 8.38
N ARG A 42 -13.15 -12.91 7.90
CA ARG A 42 -13.81 -14.14 8.38
C ARG A 42 -12.94 -15.39 8.13
N LEU A 43 -12.26 -15.45 6.99
CA LEU A 43 -11.40 -16.57 6.59
C LEU A 43 -10.01 -16.54 7.25
N GLY A 44 -9.61 -15.43 7.86
CA GLY A 44 -8.23 -15.24 8.30
C GLY A 44 -7.25 -15.03 7.13
N MET A 45 -7.75 -14.54 6.00
CA MET A 45 -6.92 -14.19 4.85
C MET A 45 -6.41 -12.76 4.98
N ILE A 46 -5.09 -12.58 4.88
CA ILE A 46 -4.46 -11.25 4.97
C ILE A 46 -4.88 -10.40 3.76
N VAL A 47 -5.36 -9.19 4.04
CA VAL A 47 -5.61 -8.15 3.04
C VAL A 47 -4.31 -7.44 2.72
N ASP A 48 -4.01 -7.29 1.43
CA ASP A 48 -2.84 -6.58 0.96
C ASP A 48 -3.24 -5.35 0.12
N LEU A 49 -2.64 -4.21 0.48
CA LEU A 49 -2.89 -2.88 -0.05
C LEU A 49 -1.79 -2.38 -1.00
N ALA A 50 -0.86 -3.24 -1.42
CA ALA A 50 -0.08 -2.93 -2.60
C ALA A 50 -1.03 -2.69 -3.81
N HIS A 51 -0.64 -1.79 -4.72
CA HIS A 51 -1.31 -1.37 -5.95
C HIS A 51 -2.65 -0.63 -5.82
N VAL A 52 -3.25 -0.52 -4.64
CA VAL A 52 -4.55 0.15 -4.51
C VAL A 52 -4.41 1.67 -4.54
N SER A 53 -5.52 2.37 -4.81
CA SER A 53 -5.59 3.83 -4.64
C SER A 53 -5.49 4.27 -3.17
N VAL A 54 -5.12 5.52 -2.91
CA VAL A 54 -5.10 6.09 -1.54
C VAL A 54 -6.48 6.01 -0.88
N ASP A 55 -7.56 6.24 -1.63
CA ASP A 55 -8.92 6.10 -1.10
C ASP A 55 -9.22 4.66 -0.68
N THR A 56 -8.80 3.67 -1.48
CA THR A 56 -8.92 2.25 -1.11
C THR A 56 -8.11 1.94 0.15
N MET A 57 -6.89 2.45 0.28
CA MET A 57 -6.07 2.26 1.49
C MET A 57 -6.84 2.71 2.73
N LYS A 58 -7.39 3.93 2.69
CA LYS A 58 -8.11 4.55 3.80
C LYS A 58 -9.39 3.80 4.15
N VAL A 59 -10.17 3.42 3.14
CA VAL A 59 -11.42 2.66 3.36
C VAL A 59 -11.11 1.31 3.99
N VAL A 60 -10.14 0.56 3.46
CA VAL A 60 -9.80 -0.77 3.99
C VAL A 60 -9.27 -0.69 5.42
N LEU A 61 -8.33 0.23 5.69
CA LEU A 61 -7.80 0.44 7.05
C LEU A 61 -8.88 0.87 8.04
N SER A 62 -9.96 1.49 7.58
CA SER A 62 -11.08 1.90 8.44
C SER A 62 -12.07 0.77 8.74
N ILE A 63 -12.26 -0.19 7.82
CA ILE A 63 -13.29 -1.23 7.95
C ILE A 63 -12.74 -2.60 8.35
N SER A 64 -11.45 -2.87 8.10
CA SER A 64 -10.88 -4.19 8.38
C SER A 64 -10.82 -4.45 9.88
N LYS A 65 -11.23 -5.65 10.28
CA LYS A 65 -11.23 -6.10 11.68
C LYS A 65 -9.90 -6.72 12.11
N ALA A 66 -8.99 -6.93 11.17
CA ALA A 66 -7.67 -7.49 11.39
C ALA A 66 -6.60 -6.58 10.76
N PRO A 67 -5.36 -6.61 11.25
CA PRO A 67 -4.24 -5.93 10.59
C PRO A 67 -4.12 -6.32 9.12
N VAL A 68 -3.80 -5.33 8.28
CA VAL A 68 -3.54 -5.52 6.85
C VAL A 68 -2.05 -5.33 6.56
N ILE A 69 -1.63 -5.67 5.34
CA ILE A 69 -0.26 -5.42 4.90
C ILE A 69 -0.24 -4.54 3.66
N PHE A 70 0.91 -3.92 3.43
CA PHE A 70 1.36 -3.48 2.12
C PHE A 70 2.57 -4.35 1.80
N SER A 71 2.39 -5.37 0.96
CA SER A 71 3.40 -6.41 0.77
C SER A 71 4.66 -5.92 0.05
N HIS A 72 4.55 -4.84 -0.75
CA HIS A 72 5.66 -4.20 -1.46
C HIS A 72 5.32 -2.73 -1.83
N SER A 73 5.45 -1.83 -0.86
CA SER A 73 5.28 -0.38 -1.06
C SER A 73 6.28 0.42 -0.21
N SER A 74 6.70 1.58 -0.71
CA SER A 74 7.64 2.46 -0.03
C SER A 74 6.94 3.74 0.50
N ALA A 75 7.69 4.69 1.04
CA ALA A 75 7.15 5.91 1.66
C ALA A 75 7.01 7.09 0.68
N TYR A 76 5.81 7.66 0.55
CA TYR A 76 5.53 8.72 -0.42
C TYR A 76 6.32 10.01 -0.15
N ALA A 77 6.65 10.29 1.11
CA ALA A 77 7.37 11.50 1.50
C ALA A 77 8.80 11.57 0.94
N LEU A 78 9.43 10.43 0.66
CA LEU A 78 10.79 10.35 0.11
C LEU A 78 10.78 10.22 -1.42
N CYS A 79 9.84 9.45 -1.95
CA CYS A 79 9.60 9.33 -3.39
C CYS A 79 8.08 9.47 -3.65
N PRO A 80 7.62 10.60 -4.24
CA PRO A 80 6.20 10.91 -4.43
C PRO A 80 5.54 10.12 -5.58
N HIS A 81 5.80 8.81 -5.64
CA HIS A 81 5.18 7.87 -6.56
C HIS A 81 3.84 7.38 -5.99
N ARG A 82 2.78 7.26 -6.81
CA ARG A 82 1.43 6.87 -6.35
C ARG A 82 1.30 5.43 -5.84
N ARG A 83 2.32 4.59 -6.06
CA ARG A 83 2.45 3.27 -5.42
C ARG A 83 2.91 3.31 -3.96
N ASN A 84 3.42 4.46 -3.51
CA ASN A 84 3.97 4.64 -2.17
C ASN A 84 2.92 5.17 -1.18
N VAL A 85 3.12 4.85 0.09
CA VAL A 85 2.19 5.09 1.19
C VAL A 85 2.37 6.52 1.72
N PRO A 86 1.33 7.38 1.68
CA PRO A 86 1.35 8.72 2.28
C PRO A 86 1.40 8.70 3.82
N ASP A 87 1.93 9.76 4.43
CA ASP A 87 2.10 9.86 5.89
C ASP A 87 0.79 9.78 6.69
N ASP A 88 -0.31 10.29 6.15
CA ASP A 88 -1.63 10.14 6.78
C ASP A 88 -2.09 8.67 6.79
N VAL A 89 -1.79 7.91 5.74
CA VAL A 89 -2.02 6.46 5.70
C VAL A 89 -1.05 5.71 6.62
N LEU A 90 0.22 6.11 6.69
CA LEU A 90 1.19 5.52 7.65
C LEU A 90 0.76 5.70 9.11
N ARG A 91 0.11 6.81 9.46
CA ARG A 91 -0.49 6.97 10.80
C ARG A 91 -1.65 6.01 11.03
N MET A 92 -2.46 5.73 10.00
CA MET A 92 -3.54 4.73 10.08
C MET A 92 -2.96 3.31 10.19
N VAL A 93 -1.83 3.02 9.54
CA VAL A 93 -1.10 1.76 9.70
C VAL A 93 -0.74 1.54 11.17
N ALA A 94 -0.20 2.56 11.84
CA ALA A 94 0.12 2.48 13.27
C ALA A 94 -1.12 2.24 14.14
N SER A 95 -2.21 2.98 13.90
CA SER A 95 -3.43 2.86 14.72
C SER A 95 -4.17 1.55 14.53
N THR A 96 -3.95 0.86 13.41
CA THR A 96 -4.61 -0.43 13.07
C THR A 96 -3.72 -1.64 13.32
N GLY A 97 -2.45 -1.43 13.69
CA GLY A 97 -1.48 -2.51 13.87
C GLY A 97 -1.02 -3.15 12.54
N SER A 98 -1.21 -2.46 11.41
CA SER A 98 -0.89 -2.96 10.07
C SER A 98 0.61 -2.86 9.76
N LEU A 99 1.05 -3.46 8.64
CA LEU A 99 2.48 -3.56 8.29
C LEU A 99 2.77 -3.00 6.90
N VAL A 100 3.81 -2.19 6.75
CA VAL A 100 4.35 -1.78 5.44
C VAL A 100 5.66 -2.50 5.17
N MET A 101 5.71 -3.27 4.08
CA MET A 101 6.89 -3.98 3.63
C MET A 101 7.55 -3.18 2.49
N VAL A 102 8.71 -2.59 2.77
CA VAL A 102 9.40 -1.62 1.89
C VAL A 102 9.88 -2.30 0.61
N ASN A 103 9.54 -1.72 -0.54
CA ASN A 103 9.91 -2.20 -1.88
C ASN A 103 11.35 -1.79 -2.25
N PHE A 104 12.01 -2.56 -3.10
CA PHE A 104 13.38 -2.30 -3.59
C PHE A 104 13.43 -1.74 -5.03
N TYR A 105 12.29 -1.57 -5.69
CA TYR A 105 12.21 -0.99 -7.03
C TYR A 105 12.61 0.48 -7.05
N ASN A 106 13.55 0.85 -7.93
CA ASN A 106 14.15 2.18 -7.99
C ASN A 106 13.12 3.30 -8.18
N ASP A 107 12.10 3.11 -9.03
CA ASP A 107 11.07 4.13 -9.25
C ASP A 107 10.20 4.39 -8.01
N TYR A 108 10.18 3.46 -7.06
CA TYR A 108 9.43 3.60 -5.80
C TYR A 108 10.34 3.98 -4.62
N VAL A 109 11.66 3.83 -4.76
CA VAL A 109 12.65 4.16 -3.72
C VAL A 109 13.23 5.56 -3.94
N THR A 110 13.62 5.91 -5.16
CA THR A 110 14.27 7.20 -5.45
C THR A 110 13.49 8.05 -6.43
N CYS A 111 12.43 7.49 -7.06
CA CYS A 111 11.75 8.10 -8.20
C CYS A 111 12.73 8.43 -9.35
N LYS A 112 13.79 7.61 -9.47
CA LYS A 112 14.87 7.72 -10.46
C LYS A 112 15.28 6.32 -10.93
N ASP A 113 16.11 6.28 -11.97
CA ASP A 113 16.59 5.04 -12.60
C ASP A 113 17.52 4.19 -11.71
N THR A 114 17.97 4.71 -10.56
CA THR A 114 18.89 4.00 -9.66
C THR A 114 18.54 4.24 -8.20
N ALA A 115 18.76 3.22 -7.38
CA ALA A 115 18.63 3.26 -5.93
C ALA A 115 19.78 2.48 -5.28
N THR A 116 20.16 2.89 -4.08
CA THR A 116 21.14 2.23 -3.23
C THR A 116 20.47 1.58 -2.02
N LEU A 117 21.22 0.74 -1.30
CA LEU A 117 20.73 0.19 -0.03
C LEU A 117 20.43 1.29 1.01
N ALA A 118 21.17 2.41 0.97
CA ALA A 118 20.92 3.53 1.87
C ALA A 118 19.56 4.18 1.60
N ASP A 119 19.16 4.33 0.33
CA ASP A 119 17.85 4.88 -0.03
C ASP A 119 16.72 3.97 0.48
N VAL A 120 16.88 2.64 0.37
CA VAL A 120 15.92 1.68 0.94
C VAL A 120 15.86 1.81 2.47
N ALA A 121 17.00 1.97 3.14
CA ALA A 121 17.07 2.15 4.58
C ALA A 121 16.38 3.46 5.02
N ASP A 122 16.50 4.54 4.25
CA ASP A 122 15.81 5.80 4.51
C ASP A 122 14.28 5.62 4.49
N HIS A 123 13.76 4.81 3.57
CA HIS A 123 12.34 4.45 3.58
C HIS A 123 11.94 3.66 4.82
N MET A 124 12.75 2.69 5.24
CA MET A 124 12.49 1.95 6.48
C MET A 124 12.48 2.87 7.70
N ASP A 125 13.44 3.78 7.80
CA ASP A 125 13.54 4.75 8.89
C ASP A 125 12.38 5.76 8.87
N HIS A 126 11.91 6.18 7.70
CA HIS A 126 10.74 7.05 7.59
C HIS A 126 9.45 6.34 8.05
N VAL A 127 9.21 5.10 7.60
CA VAL A 127 8.05 4.30 8.06
C VAL A 127 8.14 4.08 9.57
N LYS A 128 9.31 3.71 10.09
CA LYS A 128 9.56 3.58 11.53
C LYS A 128 9.27 4.87 12.30
N LYS A 129 9.67 6.03 11.76
CA LYS A 129 9.47 7.35 12.38
C LYS A 129 7.98 7.73 12.45
N VAL A 130 7.20 7.43 11.41
CA VAL A 130 5.80 7.84 11.30
C VAL A 130 4.86 6.82 11.93
N ALA A 131 5.07 5.53 11.64
CA ALA A 131 4.19 4.46 12.09
C ALA A 131 4.70 3.75 13.36
N GLY A 132 6.00 3.45 13.40
CA GLY A 132 6.64 2.68 14.48
C GLY A 132 7.47 1.51 13.95
N ALA A 133 8.51 1.11 14.68
CA ALA A 133 9.45 0.08 14.25
C ALA A 133 8.83 -1.33 14.08
N GLN A 134 7.71 -1.59 14.76
CA GLN A 134 6.94 -2.83 14.66
C GLN A 134 6.06 -2.91 13.41
N PHE A 135 5.93 -1.82 12.64
CA PHE A 135 5.04 -1.71 11.47
C PHE A 135 5.80 -1.54 10.15
N VAL A 136 7.09 -1.91 10.13
CA VAL A 136 7.93 -1.93 8.93
C VAL A 136 8.52 -3.32 8.68
N GLY A 137 8.58 -3.73 7.42
CA GLY A 137 9.19 -4.99 6.96
C GLY A 137 9.84 -4.85 5.59
N PHE A 138 10.24 -5.98 4.98
CA PHE A 138 10.88 -6.03 3.66
C PHE A 138 9.94 -6.64 2.62
N GLY A 139 9.78 -5.98 1.47
CA GLY A 139 8.89 -6.38 0.38
C GLY A 139 9.57 -6.23 -0.97
N GLY A 140 10.66 -6.95 -1.19
CA GLY A 140 11.66 -6.62 -2.20
C GLY A 140 11.24 -6.71 -3.67
N ASP A 141 10.09 -7.34 -3.98
CA ASP A 141 9.54 -7.41 -5.34
C ASP A 141 10.52 -7.97 -6.40
N TYR A 142 11.39 -8.91 -5.98
CA TYR A 142 12.32 -9.59 -6.87
C TYR A 142 11.57 -10.31 -8.00
N ASP A 143 12.08 -10.18 -9.23
CA ASP A 143 11.46 -10.67 -10.47
C ASP A 143 10.05 -10.10 -10.78
N GLY A 144 9.58 -9.11 -10.01
CA GLY A 144 8.28 -8.43 -10.18
C GLY A 144 8.35 -7.09 -10.92
N VAL A 145 9.57 -6.64 -11.22
CA VAL A 145 9.87 -5.31 -11.78
C VAL A 145 10.65 -5.42 -13.09
N THR A 146 10.57 -4.39 -13.94
CA THR A 146 11.21 -4.34 -15.27
C THR A 146 12.12 -3.14 -15.41
#